data_AF-A0A0R0IY12-F1
#
_entry.id   AF-A0A0R0IY12-F1
#
_cell.length_a   1.000
_cell.length_b   1.000
_cell.length_c   1.000
_cell.angle_alpha   90.00
_cell.angle_beta   90.00
_cell.angle_gamma   90.00
#
_symmetry.space_group_name_H-M   'P 1'
#
loop_
_entity.id
_entity.type
_entity.pdbx_description
1 polymer ?
#
loop_
_entity_poly.entity_id
_entity_poly.type
_entity_poly.pdbx_seq_one_letter_code
_entity_poly.pdbx_strand_id
1 'polypeptide(L)'
;MALREKTVILVTHQVEFLSQVDTILVMEGGKITQSGNYDNLLTSGTAFEKLVSAHEEAITELEQSNEIKTHTEESQDFYVAKNESEEEISTEGQLEAQLTQEEEKEKGDVVWKTFWDYISFSKVSFMLCWIILAQSAFVALQTASMFWLALAIEVPKLTSATLIGVDSLISFASVAFVCLKSLFGAHLGIKASTAFFPSSRLLSSMLLCCSLTRLLILSRASADLSILNFDIPYSITFVVSVAIDIVVTIYIMVLVTWPVLIVAIPAMVASKYVQGYYQASSRELMRINGTTKAPVMNFAAETSLGVVTVRAFNMAERFFKNYLKLVDTDATLFFHSNVAMEWLVLRIEALQNLTVITSALLLILVPQGYVTSGSQIFWTRWYCNLLNYIISVERIKQFIHLPAEPPAIVQDHRPPSSWPSKGRIDLHALEIRYRPNAPLVLKGITCTFKEGSRVGVVGRTGNGKSTLISALFRLVEPAKGYILIDGINICSMGLKDLRMKLSIIPQEPTLFRGSIRTNSDDDIWKALEKCQLKDTISRLPKLLDSSAEYWSSCRKNSSSNISRQQY
;
A
#
# COMPACT_ATOMS: atom_id res chain seq x y z
N MET A 1 34.40 -28.82 1.72
CA MET A 1 34.75 -29.67 0.56
C MET A 1 34.09 -29.25 -0.75
N ALA A 2 32.83 -28.79 -0.77
CA ALA A 2 32.08 -28.54 -2.02
C ALA A 2 32.69 -27.50 -3.02
N LEU A 3 33.59 -26.62 -2.56
CA LEU A 3 34.19 -25.55 -3.39
C LEU A 3 35.70 -25.71 -3.59
N ARG A 4 36.32 -26.82 -3.17
CA ARG A 4 37.79 -26.97 -3.16
C ARG A 4 38.44 -26.80 -4.55
N GLU A 5 37.74 -27.19 -5.62
CA GLU A 5 38.22 -27.11 -7.01
C GLU A 5 37.66 -25.89 -7.78
N LYS A 6 36.93 -25.00 -7.09
CA LYS A 6 36.33 -23.81 -7.71
C LYS A 6 37.10 -22.57 -7.31
N THR A 7 37.24 -21.61 -8.21
CA THR A 7 37.79 -20.30 -7.90
C THR A 7 36.82 -19.55 -6.98
N VAL A 8 37.27 -19.14 -5.80
CA VAL A 8 36.50 -18.37 -4.82
C VAL A 8 37.19 -17.05 -4.60
N ILE A 9 36.44 -15.95 -4.72
CA ILE A 9 36.91 -14.61 -4.39
C ILE A 9 36.08 -14.14 -3.20
N LEU A 10 36.75 -13.85 -2.08
CA LEU A 10 36.12 -13.35 -0.87
C LEU A 10 36.54 -11.90 -0.66
N VAL A 11 35.57 -10.99 -0.55
CA VAL A 11 35.79 -9.61 -0.10
C VAL A 11 35.28 -9.53 1.33
N THR A 12 36.18 -9.34 2.30
CA THR A 12 35.83 -9.33 3.73
C THR A 12 36.54 -8.21 4.46
N HIS A 13 35.86 -7.69 5.49
CA HIS A 13 36.47 -6.81 6.51
C HIS A 13 37.00 -7.61 7.71
N GLN A 14 36.65 -8.89 7.82
CA GLN A 14 37.06 -9.75 8.93
C GLN A 14 38.44 -10.33 8.63
N VAL A 15 39.44 -9.87 9.39
CA VAL A 15 40.86 -10.24 9.20
C VAL A 15 41.12 -11.69 9.59
N GLU A 16 40.31 -12.26 10.49
CA GLU A 16 40.42 -13.63 11.03
C GLU A 16 40.54 -14.71 9.93
N PHE A 17 39.84 -14.53 8.80
CA PHE A 17 39.81 -15.52 7.73
C PHE A 17 40.98 -15.40 6.73
N LEU A 18 41.74 -14.30 6.78
CA LEU A 18 42.76 -14.00 5.77
C LEU A 18 43.97 -14.95 5.84
N SER A 19 44.24 -15.53 7.00
CA SER A 19 45.31 -16.53 7.19
C SER A 19 45.06 -17.84 6.43
N GLN A 20 43.82 -18.12 6.01
CA GLN A 20 43.41 -19.34 5.33
C GLN A 20 43.28 -19.18 3.80
N VAL A 21 43.63 -18.01 3.25
CA VAL A 21 43.45 -17.69 1.83
C VAL A 21 44.77 -17.81 1.06
N ASP A 22 44.72 -18.33 -0.17
CA ASP A 22 45.91 -18.54 -1.01
C ASP A 22 46.59 -17.23 -1.45
N THR A 23 45.82 -16.17 -1.71
CA THR A 23 46.34 -14.86 -2.17
C THR A 23 45.43 -13.73 -1.68
N ILE A 24 46.04 -12.73 -1.06
CA ILE A 24 45.36 -11.54 -0.54
C ILE A 24 45.71 -10.35 -1.43
N LEU A 25 44.70 -9.55 -1.78
CA LEU A 25 44.84 -8.30 -2.54
C LEU A 25 44.39 -7.13 -1.66
N VAL A 26 45.30 -6.19 -1.39
CA VAL A 26 45.00 -4.99 -0.61
C VAL A 26 44.67 -3.85 -1.56
N MET A 27 43.50 -3.24 -1.38
CA MET A 27 43.05 -2.11 -2.18
C MET A 27 43.02 -0.83 -1.34
N GLU A 28 43.64 0.23 -1.85
CA GLU A 28 43.65 1.55 -1.23
C GLU A 28 43.41 2.64 -2.28
N GLY A 29 42.45 3.53 -2.03
CA GLY A 29 42.11 4.61 -2.97
C GLY A 29 41.68 4.12 -4.37
N GLY A 30 41.06 2.93 -4.46
CA GLY A 30 40.65 2.32 -5.72
C GLY A 30 41.79 1.68 -6.54
N LYS A 31 42.99 1.55 -5.97
CA LYS A 31 44.15 0.88 -6.60
C LYS A 31 44.59 -0.31 -5.74
N ILE A 32 45.05 -1.37 -6.37
CA ILE A 32 45.69 -2.49 -5.68
C ILE A 32 47.09 -2.02 -5.26
N THR A 33 47.36 -2.00 -3.96
CA THR A 33 48.67 -1.58 -3.41
C THR A 33 49.59 -2.76 -3.18
N GLN A 34 49.03 -3.90 -2.76
CA GLN A 34 49.80 -5.09 -2.40
C GLN A 34 49.07 -6.38 -2.80
N SER A 35 49.85 -7.42 -3.06
CA SER A 35 49.40 -8.75 -3.50
C SER A 35 50.36 -9.80 -2.96
N GLY A 36 49.86 -10.83 -2.28
CA GLY A 36 50.71 -11.92 -1.78
C GLY A 36 50.02 -12.83 -0.77
N ASN A 37 50.78 -13.77 -0.23
CA ASN A 37 50.36 -14.62 0.89
C ASN A 37 50.36 -13.81 2.19
N TYR A 38 49.63 -14.29 3.21
CA TYR A 38 49.55 -13.67 4.52
C TYR A 38 50.93 -13.30 5.09
N ASP A 39 51.86 -14.27 5.13
CA ASP A 39 53.21 -14.09 5.66
C ASP A 39 54.05 -13.08 4.86
N ASN A 40 53.83 -13.00 3.54
CA ASN A 40 54.56 -12.08 2.67
C ASN A 40 54.07 -10.64 2.83
N LEU A 41 52.80 -10.44 3.21
CA LEU A 41 52.21 -9.11 3.37
C LEU A 41 52.41 -8.55 4.78
N LEU A 42 52.69 -9.41 5.77
CA LEU A 42 52.94 -9.06 7.17
C LEU A 42 54.38 -8.53 7.39
N THR A 43 54.93 -7.81 6.42
CA THR A 43 56.22 -7.13 6.55
C THR A 43 56.03 -5.74 7.16
N SER A 44 56.93 -5.32 8.04
CA SER A 44 56.82 -4.04 8.75
C SER A 44 56.74 -2.83 7.80
N GLY A 45 55.75 -1.96 8.01
CA GLY A 45 55.50 -0.73 7.25
C GLY A 45 54.46 -0.86 6.13
N THR A 46 53.85 -2.03 5.93
CA THR A 46 52.86 -2.25 4.88
C THR A 46 51.46 -1.73 5.27
N ALA A 47 50.63 -1.42 4.26
CA ALA A 47 49.22 -1.08 4.52
C ALA A 47 48.45 -2.24 5.14
N PHE A 48 48.86 -3.48 4.86
CA PHE A 48 48.28 -4.69 5.44
C PHE A 48 48.59 -4.83 6.93
N GLU A 49 49.85 -4.65 7.35
CA GLU A 49 50.23 -4.70 8.76
C GLU A 49 49.42 -3.70 9.59
N LYS A 50 49.22 -2.48 9.09
CA LYS A 50 48.38 -1.47 9.76
C LYS A 50 46.93 -1.92 9.94
N LEU A 51 46.38 -2.68 8.99
CA LEU A 51 45.02 -3.22 9.09
C LEU A 51 44.94 -4.36 10.10
N VAL A 52 45.94 -5.25 10.12
CA VAL A 52 46.00 -6.39 11.05
C VAL A 52 46.22 -5.90 12.48
N SER A 53 47.21 -5.02 12.69
CA SER A 53 47.50 -4.42 14.00
C SER A 53 46.32 -3.64 14.57
N ALA A 54 45.64 -2.83 13.75
CA ALA A 54 44.44 -2.11 14.19
C ALA A 54 43.28 -3.06 14.55
N HIS A 55 43.22 -4.24 13.92
CA HIS A 55 42.24 -5.27 14.27
C HIS A 55 42.61 -6.01 15.57
N GLU A 56 43.89 -6.37 15.75
CA GLU A 56 44.39 -6.96 16.98
C GLU A 56 44.24 -6.00 18.17
N GLU A 57 44.55 -4.72 18.01
CA GLU A 57 44.32 -3.69 19.03
C GLU A 57 42.83 -3.61 19.41
N ALA A 58 41.92 -3.60 18.43
CA ALA A 58 40.48 -3.58 18.70
C ALA A 58 39.99 -4.83 19.45
N ILE A 59 40.52 -6.02 19.12
CA ILE A 59 40.21 -7.26 19.86
C ILE A 59 40.78 -7.19 21.28
N THR A 60 42.01 -6.68 21.44
CA THR A 60 42.67 -6.58 22.74
C THR A 60 41.96 -5.59 23.66
N GLU A 61 41.45 -4.47 23.14
CA GLU A 61 40.60 -3.54 23.90
C GLU A 61 39.26 -4.19 24.31
N LEU A 62 38.68 -5.02 23.45
CA LEU A 62 37.48 -5.80 23.75
C LEU A 62 37.74 -6.87 24.83
N GLU A 63 38.93 -7.48 24.86
CA GLU A 63 39.32 -8.47 25.86
C GLU A 63 39.71 -7.84 27.20
N GLN A 64 40.52 -6.78 27.19
CA GLN A 64 40.90 -6.06 28.42
C GLN A 64 39.71 -5.39 29.12
N SER A 65 38.70 -4.94 28.36
CA SER A 65 37.46 -4.43 28.95
C SER A 65 36.59 -5.53 29.58
N ASN A 66 36.79 -6.80 29.21
CA ASN A 66 36.15 -7.96 29.83
C ASN A 66 36.93 -8.47 31.05
N GLU A 67 38.27 -8.43 31.06
CA GLU A 67 39.09 -8.89 32.19
C GLU A 67 39.05 -7.96 33.43
N ILE A 68 38.83 -6.65 33.25
CA ILE A 68 38.75 -5.70 34.36
C ILE A 68 37.43 -5.85 35.18
N LYS A 69 36.47 -6.67 34.72
CA LYS A 69 35.18 -6.89 35.40
C LYS A 69 34.98 -8.28 36.00
N THR A 70 35.95 -9.19 35.89
CA THR A 70 35.83 -10.60 36.30
C THR A 70 36.51 -10.95 37.64
N HIS A 71 36.75 -9.97 38.50
CA HIS A 71 37.30 -10.19 39.85
C HIS A 71 36.31 -9.88 40.98
N THR A 72 35.11 -10.48 40.98
CA THR A 72 34.35 -10.80 42.22
C THR A 72 33.19 -11.74 41.90
N GLU A 73 32.98 -12.72 42.78
CA GLU A 73 31.90 -13.73 42.82
C GLU A 73 32.29 -15.15 42.36
N GLU A 74 32.66 -15.91 43.38
CA GLU A 74 32.94 -17.33 43.42
C GLU A 74 31.69 -18.18 43.13
N SER A 75 31.90 -19.29 42.42
CA SER A 75 31.25 -20.60 42.59
C SER A 75 29.72 -20.71 42.53
N GLN A 76 29.22 -21.25 41.42
CA GLN A 76 28.24 -22.35 41.44
C GLN A 76 28.21 -23.07 40.07
N ASP A 77 28.65 -24.33 40.07
CA ASP A 77 28.62 -25.25 38.95
C ASP A 77 27.20 -25.39 38.38
N PHE A 78 27.00 -25.04 37.11
CA PHE A 78 25.79 -25.39 36.37
C PHE A 78 26.10 -26.55 35.43
N TYR A 79 25.73 -27.75 35.88
CA TYR A 79 25.72 -28.97 35.09
C TYR A 79 24.86 -28.78 33.83
N VAL A 80 25.49 -28.97 32.66
CA VAL A 80 24.80 -29.10 31.38
C VAL A 80 24.10 -30.45 31.35
N ALA A 81 22.80 -30.45 31.60
CA ALA A 81 21.95 -31.59 31.31
C ALA A 81 21.84 -31.78 29.79
N LYS A 82 22.61 -32.74 29.27
CA LYS A 82 22.26 -33.48 28.04
C LYS A 82 20.91 -34.14 28.30
N ASN A 83 19.82 -33.55 27.83
CA ASN A 83 18.59 -34.29 27.59
C ASN A 83 18.52 -34.60 26.10
N GLU A 84 18.75 -35.88 25.84
CA GLU A 84 18.24 -36.64 24.71
C GLU A 84 16.74 -36.35 24.55
N SER A 85 16.36 -35.88 23.37
CA SER A 85 15.00 -36.00 22.86
C SER A 85 15.10 -36.15 21.34
N GLU A 86 15.73 -37.25 20.93
CA GLU A 86 15.37 -37.95 19.71
C GLU A 86 14.08 -38.71 20.01
N GLU A 87 12.93 -38.07 19.86
CA GLU A 87 11.64 -38.75 19.73
C GLU A 87 10.58 -37.74 19.24
N GLU A 88 9.82 -38.15 18.22
CA GLU A 88 8.64 -37.47 17.64
C GLU A 88 8.86 -36.30 16.65
N ILE A 89 9.47 -36.59 15.50
CA ILE A 89 9.11 -35.91 14.23
C ILE A 89 8.45 -36.95 13.33
N SER A 90 7.26 -37.39 13.75
CA SER A 90 6.34 -38.19 12.94
C SER A 90 4.90 -37.81 13.31
N THR A 91 4.52 -36.58 12.95
CA THR A 91 3.11 -36.21 12.78
C THR A 91 2.97 -35.47 11.46
N GLU A 92 2.38 -36.17 10.52
CA GLU A 92 1.94 -35.70 9.22
C GLU A 92 1.06 -34.44 9.36
N GLY A 93 1.25 -33.45 8.47
CA GLY A 93 0.11 -32.67 7.95
C GLY A 93 -0.14 -31.25 8.45
N GLN A 94 0.78 -30.54 9.10
CA GLN A 94 0.60 -29.09 9.35
C GLN A 94 1.18 -28.26 8.22
N LEU A 95 0.27 -27.71 7.39
CA LEU A 95 0.48 -26.71 6.34
C LEU A 95 1.76 -25.89 6.52
N GLU A 96 2.61 -25.89 5.48
CA GLU A 96 3.69 -24.92 5.31
C GLU A 96 3.18 -23.53 5.71
N ALA A 97 3.78 -22.94 6.76
CA ALA A 97 3.37 -21.68 7.33
C ALA A 97 3.60 -20.54 6.32
N GLN A 98 2.67 -20.36 5.37
CA GLN A 98 2.64 -19.23 4.46
C GLN A 98 2.56 -17.94 5.30
N LEU A 99 3.66 -17.20 5.32
CA LEU A 99 3.77 -15.92 6.03
C LEU A 99 2.87 -14.87 5.40
N THR A 100 2.70 -14.96 4.09
CA THR A 100 1.82 -14.13 3.26
C THR A 100 0.44 -14.77 3.24
N GLN A 101 -0.54 -14.16 3.91
CA GLN A 101 -1.93 -14.56 3.76
C GLN A 101 -2.35 -14.29 2.31
N GLU A 102 -2.90 -15.31 1.64
CA GLU A 102 -3.67 -15.06 0.41
C GLU A 102 -4.82 -14.13 0.75
N GLU A 103 -5.10 -13.16 -0.13
CA GLU A 103 -6.15 -12.18 0.13
C GLU A 103 -7.51 -12.87 0.27
N GLU A 104 -8.16 -12.64 1.41
CA GLU A 104 -9.53 -13.09 1.63
C GLU A 104 -10.46 -12.41 0.61
N LYS A 105 -11.07 -13.23 -0.25
CA LYS A 105 -12.11 -12.82 -1.18
C LYS A 105 -13.45 -12.87 -0.44
N GLU A 106 -14.13 -11.73 -0.27
CA GLU A 106 -15.51 -11.76 0.18
C GLU A 106 -16.37 -12.50 -0.84
N LYS A 107 -17.18 -13.46 -0.38
CA LYS A 107 -18.13 -14.20 -1.20
C LYS A 107 -19.52 -13.58 -1.04
N GLY A 108 -20.21 -13.36 -2.16
CA GLY A 108 -21.62 -12.94 -2.18
C GLY A 108 -21.88 -11.55 -2.80
N ASP A 109 -23.15 -11.17 -2.77
CA ASP A 109 -23.70 -9.94 -3.36
C ASP A 109 -23.60 -8.76 -2.37
N VAL A 110 -22.37 -8.42 -1.99
CA VAL A 110 -22.09 -7.35 -1.02
C VAL A 110 -22.12 -5.96 -1.69
N VAL A 111 -22.25 -5.89 -3.01
CA VAL A 111 -22.05 -4.66 -3.80
C VAL A 111 -23.02 -3.54 -3.38
N TRP A 112 -24.29 -3.86 -3.19
CA TRP A 112 -25.28 -2.86 -2.78
C TRP A 112 -25.01 -2.34 -1.37
N LYS A 113 -24.63 -3.22 -0.45
CA LYS A 113 -24.22 -2.83 0.91
C LYS A 113 -22.98 -1.92 0.87
N THR A 114 -21.97 -2.27 0.07
CA THR A 114 -20.77 -1.47 -0.12
C THR A 114 -21.07 -0.10 -0.75
N PHE A 115 -22.04 -0.01 -1.67
CA PHE A 115 -22.48 1.25 -2.24
C PHE A 115 -23.16 2.16 -1.21
N TRP A 116 -24.03 1.60 -0.36
CA TRP A 116 -24.64 2.35 0.75
C TRP A 116 -23.61 2.75 1.81
N ASP A 117 -22.63 1.89 2.09
CA ASP A 117 -21.50 2.20 2.95
C ASP A 117 -20.68 3.35 2.37
N TYR A 118 -20.44 3.38 1.06
CA TYR A 118 -19.79 4.50 0.37
C TYR A 118 -20.56 5.81 0.57
N ILE A 119 -21.87 5.83 0.33
CA ILE A 119 -22.71 7.05 0.47
C ILE A 119 -22.79 7.51 1.92
N SER A 120 -22.97 6.58 2.86
CA SER A 120 -23.13 6.90 4.29
C SER A 120 -21.81 7.35 4.93
N PHE A 121 -20.71 6.68 4.63
CA PHE A 121 -19.39 6.99 5.17
C PHE A 121 -18.89 8.35 4.68
N SER A 122 -19.11 8.67 3.40
CA SER A 122 -18.72 9.95 2.80
C SER A 122 -19.68 11.10 3.11
N LYS A 123 -20.89 10.81 3.63
CA LYS A 123 -21.98 11.78 3.84
C LYS A 123 -22.32 12.59 2.58
N VAL A 124 -22.36 11.93 1.42
CA VAL A 124 -22.54 12.60 0.11
C VAL A 124 -23.97 12.55 -0.42
N SER A 125 -24.92 12.03 0.37
CA SER A 125 -26.35 11.97 -0.01
C SER A 125 -26.92 13.30 -0.53
N PHE A 126 -26.56 14.43 0.09
CA PHE A 126 -26.99 15.76 -0.36
C PHE A 126 -26.48 16.13 -1.77
N MET A 127 -25.22 15.81 -2.09
CA MET A 127 -24.66 16.13 -3.42
C MET A 127 -25.24 15.20 -4.49
N LEU A 128 -25.50 13.92 -4.15
CA LEU A 128 -26.19 13.00 -5.04
C LEU A 128 -27.60 13.50 -5.38
N CYS A 129 -28.34 14.04 -4.39
CA CYS A 129 -29.64 14.65 -4.63
C CYS A 129 -29.54 15.84 -5.59
N TRP A 130 -28.53 16.71 -5.43
CA TRP A 130 -28.29 17.83 -6.33
C TRP A 130 -27.93 17.41 -7.76
N ILE A 131 -27.17 16.32 -7.92
CA ILE A 131 -26.87 15.72 -9.24
C ILE A 131 -28.15 15.25 -9.92
N ILE A 132 -29.02 14.54 -9.18
CA ILE A 132 -30.33 14.07 -9.68
C ILE A 132 -31.21 15.25 -10.08
N LEU A 133 -31.29 16.29 -9.24
CA LEU A 133 -32.08 17.50 -9.52
C LEU A 133 -31.55 18.25 -10.75
N ALA A 134 -30.24 18.49 -10.84
CA ALA A 134 -29.63 19.17 -11.97
C ALA A 134 -29.84 18.39 -13.30
N GLN A 135 -29.69 17.06 -13.28
CA GLN A 135 -29.98 16.24 -14.45
C GLN A 135 -31.47 16.28 -14.81
N SER A 136 -32.38 16.18 -13.83
CA SER A 136 -33.82 16.23 -14.10
C SER A 136 -34.23 17.55 -14.75
N ALA A 137 -33.65 18.68 -14.31
CA ALA A 137 -33.87 19.99 -14.90
C ALA A 137 -33.29 20.09 -16.32
N PHE A 138 -32.08 19.56 -16.55
CA PHE A 138 -31.47 19.48 -17.87
C PHE A 138 -32.35 18.71 -18.86
N VAL A 139 -32.80 17.52 -18.47
CA VAL A 139 -33.64 16.66 -19.33
C VAL A 139 -35.01 17.31 -19.56
N ALA A 140 -35.62 17.89 -18.53
CA ALA A 140 -36.90 18.60 -18.68
C ALA A 140 -36.80 19.76 -19.69
N LEU A 141 -35.74 20.57 -19.63
CA LEU A 141 -35.51 21.65 -20.59
C LEU A 141 -35.25 21.11 -22.00
N GLN A 142 -34.48 20.04 -22.13
CA GLN A 142 -34.21 19.43 -23.44
C GLN A 142 -35.47 18.83 -24.06
N THR A 143 -36.30 18.15 -23.26
CA THR A 143 -37.61 17.64 -23.69
C THR A 143 -38.56 18.78 -24.05
N ALA A 144 -38.55 19.89 -23.30
CA ALA A 144 -39.34 21.07 -23.63
C ALA A 144 -38.90 21.71 -24.95
N SER A 145 -37.59 21.78 -25.23
CA SER A 145 -37.04 22.22 -26.53
C SER A 145 -37.50 21.30 -27.66
N MET A 146 -37.41 19.98 -27.50
CA MET A 146 -37.90 19.02 -28.51
C MET A 146 -39.42 19.13 -28.75
N PHE A 147 -40.20 19.28 -27.69
CA PHE A 147 -41.65 19.47 -27.79
C PHE A 147 -42.01 20.80 -28.45
N TRP A 148 -41.29 21.87 -28.12
CA TRP A 148 -41.43 23.18 -28.78
C TRP A 148 -41.14 23.09 -30.27
N LEU A 149 -40.05 22.41 -30.65
CA LEU A 149 -39.70 22.20 -32.05
C LEU A 149 -40.80 21.43 -32.80
N ALA A 150 -41.35 20.38 -32.19
CA ALA A 150 -42.45 19.60 -32.77
C ALA A 150 -43.71 20.46 -32.98
N LEU A 151 -44.12 21.25 -31.98
CA LEU A 151 -45.29 22.13 -32.07
C LEU A 151 -45.10 23.26 -33.09
N ALA A 152 -43.92 23.87 -33.11
CA ALA A 152 -43.65 25.05 -33.91
C ALA A 152 -43.53 24.75 -35.42
N ILE A 153 -43.18 23.51 -35.80
CA ILE A 153 -43.17 23.07 -37.20
C ILE A 153 -44.59 23.03 -37.80
N GLU A 154 -45.62 22.78 -36.99
CA GLU A 154 -47.01 22.73 -37.45
C GLU A 154 -47.66 24.12 -37.64
N VAL A 155 -47.06 25.19 -37.08
CA VAL A 155 -47.63 26.54 -37.12
C VAL A 155 -47.07 27.34 -38.32
N PRO A 156 -47.85 27.57 -39.39
CA PRO A 156 -47.35 28.15 -40.65
C PRO A 156 -46.95 29.64 -40.56
N LYS A 157 -47.14 30.31 -39.42
CA LYS A 157 -46.92 31.75 -39.24
C LYS A 157 -45.60 32.11 -38.52
N LEU A 158 -44.82 31.13 -38.07
CA LEU A 158 -43.59 31.39 -37.33
C LEU A 158 -42.43 31.67 -38.28
N THR A 159 -41.72 32.78 -38.07
CA THR A 159 -40.47 33.07 -38.78
C THR A 159 -39.37 32.10 -38.32
N SER A 160 -38.57 31.55 -39.22
CA SER A 160 -37.46 30.63 -38.88
C SER A 160 -36.52 31.18 -37.81
N ALA A 161 -36.34 32.50 -37.76
CA ALA A 161 -35.58 33.18 -36.72
C ALA A 161 -36.18 33.02 -35.30
N THR A 162 -37.51 33.05 -35.17
CA THR A 162 -38.18 32.84 -33.87
C THR A 162 -38.09 31.38 -33.42
N LEU A 163 -38.18 30.44 -34.36
CA LEU A 163 -38.03 29.00 -34.08
C LEU A 163 -36.64 28.70 -33.49
N ILE A 164 -35.59 29.12 -34.21
CA ILE A 164 -34.19 28.91 -33.81
C ILE A 164 -33.86 29.71 -32.55
N GLY A 165 -34.39 30.94 -32.42
CA GLY A 165 -34.15 31.79 -31.26
C GLY A 165 -34.67 31.21 -29.95
N VAL A 166 -35.90 30.67 -29.94
CA VAL A 166 -36.48 30.06 -28.73
C VAL A 166 -35.78 28.75 -28.39
N ASP A 167 -35.51 27.89 -29.39
CA ASP A 167 -34.82 26.62 -29.19
C ASP A 167 -33.39 26.81 -28.66
N SER A 168 -32.64 27.75 -29.23
CA SER A 168 -31.29 28.09 -28.78
C SER A 168 -31.27 28.68 -27.37
N LEU A 169 -32.28 29.46 -26.98
CA LEU A 169 -32.39 30.00 -25.62
C LEU A 169 -32.64 28.88 -24.58
N ILE A 170 -33.54 27.95 -24.87
CA ILE A 170 -33.82 26.79 -23.99
C ILE A 170 -32.59 25.89 -23.89
N SER A 171 -31.93 25.61 -25.02
CA SER A 171 -30.70 24.82 -25.08
C SER A 171 -29.55 25.51 -24.33
N PHE A 172 -29.42 26.84 -24.43
CA PHE A 172 -28.40 27.58 -23.69
C PHE A 172 -28.66 27.54 -22.17
N ALA A 173 -29.92 27.65 -21.75
CA ALA A 173 -30.29 27.51 -20.34
C ALA A 173 -30.00 26.09 -19.80
N SER A 174 -30.15 25.05 -20.63
CA SER A 174 -29.88 23.66 -20.23
C SER A 174 -28.38 23.41 -19.95
N VAL A 175 -27.47 24.10 -20.65
CA VAL A 175 -26.01 24.01 -20.43
C VAL A 175 -25.62 24.34 -18.99
N ALA A 176 -26.29 25.30 -18.34
CA ALA A 176 -26.02 25.66 -16.95
C ALA A 176 -26.21 24.47 -16.00
N PHE A 177 -27.24 23.65 -16.23
CA PHE A 177 -27.52 22.45 -15.43
C PHE A 177 -26.49 21.33 -15.66
N VAL A 178 -25.95 21.21 -16.88
CA VAL A 178 -24.83 20.29 -17.15
C VAL A 178 -23.58 20.69 -16.37
N CYS A 179 -23.28 22.00 -16.34
CA CYS A 179 -22.16 22.53 -15.57
C CYS A 179 -22.34 22.27 -14.06
N LEU A 180 -23.52 22.57 -13.51
CA LEU A 180 -23.84 22.28 -12.10
C LEU A 180 -23.67 20.80 -11.77
N LYS A 181 -24.22 19.91 -12.61
CA LYS A 181 -24.06 18.46 -12.45
C LYS A 181 -22.59 18.04 -12.40
N SER A 182 -21.77 18.57 -13.31
CA SER A 182 -20.33 18.28 -13.36
C SER A 182 -19.60 18.75 -12.09
N LEU A 183 -19.92 19.96 -11.60
CA LEU A 183 -19.34 20.50 -10.36
C LEU A 183 -19.70 19.66 -9.14
N PHE A 184 -20.97 19.26 -8.99
CA PHE A 184 -21.39 18.40 -7.88
C PHE A 184 -20.81 17.00 -7.98
N GLY A 185 -20.65 16.44 -9.18
CA GLY A 185 -19.95 15.18 -9.42
C GLY A 185 -18.49 15.23 -8.98
N ALA A 186 -17.76 16.30 -9.35
CA ALA A 186 -16.37 16.50 -8.90
C ALA A 186 -16.27 16.67 -7.37
N HIS A 187 -17.19 17.45 -6.77
CA HIS A 187 -17.22 17.65 -5.32
C HIS A 187 -17.54 16.36 -4.55
N LEU A 188 -18.38 15.48 -5.10
CA LEU A 188 -18.64 14.13 -4.57
C LEU A 188 -17.35 13.31 -4.49
N GLY A 189 -16.52 13.34 -5.54
CA GLY A 189 -15.21 12.67 -5.56
C GLY A 189 -14.26 13.17 -4.47
N ILE A 190 -14.12 14.49 -4.32
CA ILE A 190 -13.24 15.09 -3.30
C ILE A 190 -13.72 14.75 -1.88
N LYS A 191 -15.03 14.84 -1.63
CA LYS A 191 -15.61 14.55 -0.32
C LYS A 191 -15.48 13.06 0.03
N ALA A 192 -15.66 12.17 -0.94
CA ALA A 192 -15.40 10.75 -0.75
C ALA A 192 -13.91 10.49 -0.46
N SER A 193 -12.99 11.09 -1.22
CA SER A 193 -11.55 10.96 -1.03
C SER A 193 -11.10 11.32 0.39
N THR A 194 -11.53 12.48 0.88
CA THR A 194 -11.19 12.97 2.23
C THR A 194 -11.79 12.12 3.35
N ALA A 195 -12.95 11.49 3.13
CA ALA A 195 -13.57 10.60 4.09
C ALA A 195 -12.87 9.24 4.20
N PHE A 196 -12.41 8.68 3.06
CA PHE A 196 -11.71 7.39 3.00
C PHE A 196 -10.20 7.49 3.27
N PHE A 197 -9.61 8.67 3.10
CA PHE A 197 -8.19 8.93 3.35
C PHE A 197 -7.91 9.76 4.64
N PRO A 198 -8.55 9.55 5.81
CA PRO A 198 -8.11 10.18 7.03
C PRO A 198 -6.78 9.54 7.42
N SER A 199 -5.71 10.30 7.20
CA SER A 199 -4.30 9.94 7.41
C SER A 199 -4.02 9.26 8.75
N SER A 200 -4.84 9.51 9.77
CA SER A 200 -4.67 8.94 11.11
C SER A 200 -5.01 7.45 11.18
N ARG A 201 -6.09 6.99 10.54
CA ARG A 201 -6.55 5.60 10.70
C ARG A 201 -5.75 4.63 9.87
N LEU A 202 -5.55 4.93 8.59
CA LEU A 202 -4.77 4.08 7.68
C LEU A 202 -3.34 3.90 8.18
N LEU A 203 -2.70 4.97 8.66
CA LEU A 203 -1.35 4.87 9.22
C LEU A 203 -1.30 4.02 10.50
N SER A 204 -2.29 4.17 11.39
CA SER A 204 -2.35 3.40 12.64
C SER A 204 -2.58 1.90 12.44
N SER A 205 -3.33 1.51 11.40
CA SER A 205 -3.53 0.10 11.04
C SER A 205 -2.32 -0.51 10.32
N MET A 206 -1.48 0.30 9.67
CA MET A 206 -0.37 -0.18 8.83
C MET A 206 0.81 -0.74 9.63
N LEU A 207 1.08 -0.23 10.84
CA LEU A 207 2.25 -0.65 11.63
C LEU A 207 2.12 -2.07 12.18
N LEU A 208 0.92 -2.46 12.60
CA LEU A 208 0.67 -3.79 13.14
C LEU A 208 0.69 -4.87 12.03
N CYS A 209 0.32 -4.48 10.81
CA CYS A 209 0.24 -5.37 9.67
C CYS A 209 1.51 -5.36 8.81
N CYS A 210 2.68 -5.35 9.45
CA CYS A 210 3.98 -5.46 8.76
C CYS A 210 4.15 -6.80 8.01
N SER A 211 3.23 -7.76 8.21
CA SER A 211 3.16 -8.99 7.41
C SER A 211 2.46 -8.83 6.07
N LEU A 212 1.72 -7.74 5.83
CA LEU A 212 1.14 -7.46 4.52
C LEU A 212 2.23 -6.89 3.60
N THR A 213 2.31 -7.39 2.36
CA THR A 213 3.33 -6.98 1.39
C THR A 213 3.26 -5.48 1.16
N ARG A 214 4.38 -4.75 1.33
CA ARG A 214 4.48 -3.29 1.15
C ARG A 214 3.81 -2.79 -0.13
N LEU A 215 3.89 -3.58 -1.21
CA LEU A 215 3.30 -3.24 -2.50
C LEU A 215 1.77 -3.35 -2.53
N LEU A 216 1.15 -4.17 -1.68
CA LEU A 216 -0.31 -4.26 -1.59
C LEU A 216 -0.90 -2.98 -0.97
N ILE A 217 -0.24 -2.47 0.07
CA ILE A 217 -0.62 -1.18 0.66
C ILE A 217 -0.48 -0.07 -0.39
N LEU A 218 0.61 -0.09 -1.16
CA LEU A 218 0.83 0.88 -2.23
C LEU A 218 -0.22 0.78 -3.34
N SER A 219 -0.58 -0.42 -3.80
CA SER A 219 -1.54 -0.59 -4.89
C SER A 219 -2.94 -0.10 -4.50
N ARG A 220 -3.36 -0.39 -3.27
CA ARG A 220 -4.65 0.09 -2.74
C ARG A 220 -4.63 1.60 -2.45
N ALA A 221 -3.53 2.14 -1.93
CA ALA A 221 -3.39 3.60 -1.71
C ALA A 221 -3.27 4.42 -3.01
N SER A 222 -2.89 3.80 -4.13
CA SER A 222 -2.72 4.47 -5.43
C SER A 222 -3.85 4.14 -6.41
N ALA A 223 -3.95 2.89 -6.88
CA ALA A 223 -4.87 2.48 -7.93
C ALA A 223 -6.33 2.47 -7.43
N ASP A 224 -6.61 1.85 -6.28
CA ASP A 224 -7.98 1.82 -5.75
C ASP A 224 -8.46 3.20 -5.33
N LEU A 225 -7.57 4.02 -4.76
CA LEU A 225 -7.88 5.42 -4.43
C LEU A 225 -8.12 6.27 -5.69
N SER A 226 -7.37 6.04 -6.77
CA SER A 226 -7.61 6.72 -8.06
C SER A 226 -9.00 6.39 -8.61
N ILE A 227 -9.41 5.12 -8.55
CA ILE A 227 -10.77 4.67 -8.97
C ILE A 227 -11.83 5.35 -8.11
N LEU A 228 -11.61 5.43 -6.78
CA LEU A 228 -12.52 6.11 -5.87
C LEU A 228 -12.65 7.61 -6.15
N ASN A 229 -11.54 8.25 -6.54
CA ASN A 229 -11.49 9.70 -6.78
C ASN A 229 -12.11 10.10 -8.13
N PHE A 230 -11.90 9.34 -9.19
CA PHE A 230 -12.26 9.73 -10.56
C PHE A 230 -13.36 8.87 -11.17
N ASP A 231 -13.18 7.54 -11.16
CA ASP A 231 -14.05 6.63 -11.91
C ASP A 231 -15.42 6.44 -11.26
N ILE A 232 -15.50 6.37 -9.92
CA ILE A 232 -16.77 6.22 -9.21
C ILE A 232 -17.67 7.46 -9.37
N PRO A 233 -17.21 8.69 -9.09
CA PRO A 233 -18.04 9.89 -9.26
C PRO A 233 -18.52 10.08 -10.71
N TYR A 234 -17.63 9.81 -11.67
CA TYR A 234 -17.97 9.85 -13.08
C TYR A 234 -19.05 8.80 -13.40
N SER A 235 -18.84 7.54 -13.02
CA SER A 235 -19.78 6.45 -13.28
C SER A 235 -21.15 6.69 -12.61
N ILE A 236 -21.20 7.17 -11.37
CA ILE A 236 -22.47 7.53 -10.69
C ILE A 236 -23.20 8.61 -11.49
N THR A 237 -22.48 9.65 -11.93
CA THR A 237 -23.08 10.75 -12.70
C THR A 237 -23.65 10.26 -14.02
N PHE A 238 -22.94 9.37 -14.73
CA PHE A 238 -23.42 8.77 -15.98
C PHE A 238 -24.60 7.83 -15.78
N VAL A 239 -24.54 6.95 -14.78
CA VAL A 239 -25.66 6.07 -14.42
C VAL A 239 -26.89 6.91 -14.14
N VAL A 240 -26.85 7.84 -13.19
CA VAL A 240 -27.98 8.73 -12.87
C VAL A 240 -28.49 9.48 -14.11
N SER A 241 -27.59 9.97 -14.97
CA SER A 241 -27.95 10.67 -16.21
C SER A 241 -28.82 9.79 -17.11
N VAL A 242 -28.33 8.59 -17.43
CA VAL A 242 -29.02 7.71 -18.36
C VAL A 242 -30.29 7.10 -17.74
N ALA A 243 -30.35 6.90 -16.41
CA ALA A 243 -31.59 6.47 -15.75
C ALA A 243 -32.73 7.46 -16.02
N ILE A 244 -32.45 8.75 -15.81
CA ILE A 244 -33.44 9.82 -15.98
C ILE A 244 -33.84 9.91 -17.45
N ASP A 245 -32.88 9.81 -18.37
CA ASP A 245 -33.16 9.81 -19.82
C ASP A 245 -34.07 8.64 -20.23
N ILE A 246 -33.84 7.43 -19.70
CA ILE A 246 -34.70 6.26 -19.96
C ILE A 246 -36.11 6.48 -19.40
N VAL A 247 -36.25 7.00 -18.18
CA VAL A 247 -37.56 7.29 -17.57
C VAL A 247 -38.34 8.31 -18.39
N VAL A 248 -37.67 9.38 -18.84
CA VAL A 248 -38.30 10.41 -19.68
C VAL A 248 -38.64 9.85 -21.07
N THR A 249 -37.79 9.02 -21.65
CA THR A 249 -38.08 8.34 -22.93
C THR A 249 -39.32 7.46 -22.83
N ILE A 250 -39.44 6.67 -21.75
CA ILE A 250 -40.63 5.84 -21.50
C ILE A 250 -41.88 6.73 -21.33
N TYR A 251 -41.76 7.85 -20.59
CA TYR A 251 -42.85 8.81 -20.43
C TYR A 251 -43.33 9.38 -21.78
N ILE A 252 -42.41 9.81 -22.64
CA ILE A 252 -42.73 10.31 -23.99
C ILE A 252 -43.37 9.20 -24.83
N MET A 253 -42.86 7.97 -24.77
CA MET A 253 -43.42 6.83 -25.50
C MET A 253 -44.86 6.52 -25.06
N VAL A 254 -45.19 6.64 -23.77
CA VAL A 254 -46.56 6.44 -23.28
C VAL A 254 -47.52 7.50 -23.85
N LEU A 255 -47.07 8.75 -24.01
CA LEU A 255 -47.90 9.84 -24.53
C LEU A 255 -48.09 9.80 -26.04
N VAL A 256 -47.01 9.54 -26.79
CA VAL A 256 -47.00 9.68 -28.26
C VAL A 256 -47.22 8.36 -28.97
N THR A 257 -46.59 7.28 -28.49
CA THR A 257 -46.52 6.01 -29.22
C THR A 257 -46.68 4.81 -28.28
N TRP A 258 -47.82 4.75 -27.59
CA TRP A 258 -48.11 3.68 -26.63
C TRP A 258 -47.99 2.25 -27.19
N PRO A 259 -48.24 1.94 -28.49
CA PRO A 259 -48.10 0.57 -29.00
C PRO A 259 -46.67 0.04 -28.92
N VAL A 260 -45.66 0.91 -28.96
CA VAL A 260 -44.24 0.52 -28.87
C VAL A 260 -43.89 0.00 -27.46
N LEU A 261 -44.64 0.42 -26.44
CA LEU A 261 -44.46 -0.04 -25.05
C LEU A 261 -44.63 -1.56 -24.91
N ILE A 262 -45.51 -2.15 -25.72
CA ILE A 262 -45.77 -3.60 -25.74
C ILE A 262 -44.50 -4.38 -26.09
N VAL A 263 -43.66 -3.82 -26.96
CA VAL A 263 -42.39 -4.41 -27.37
C VAL A 263 -41.25 -4.03 -26.42
N ALA A 264 -41.26 -2.79 -25.93
CA ALA A 264 -40.19 -2.27 -25.07
C ALA A 264 -40.14 -2.96 -23.69
N ILE A 265 -41.28 -3.28 -23.08
CA ILE A 265 -41.33 -3.92 -21.75
C ILE A 265 -40.66 -5.31 -21.76
N PRO A 266 -41.02 -6.26 -22.66
CA PRO A 266 -40.35 -7.55 -22.75
C PRO A 266 -38.84 -7.43 -22.97
N ALA A 267 -38.40 -6.49 -23.80
CA ALA A 267 -36.98 -6.27 -24.05
C ALA A 267 -36.24 -5.70 -22.83
N MET A 268 -36.85 -4.80 -22.06
CA MET A 268 -36.28 -4.32 -20.79
C MET A 268 -36.15 -5.44 -19.77
N VAL A 269 -37.14 -6.33 -19.67
CA VAL A 269 -37.08 -7.52 -18.79
C VAL A 269 -35.98 -8.49 -19.25
N ALA A 270 -35.89 -8.76 -20.55
CA ALA A 270 -34.85 -9.61 -21.13
C ALA A 270 -33.45 -9.03 -20.87
N SER A 271 -33.25 -7.72 -21.10
CA SER A 271 -31.99 -7.03 -20.80
C SER A 271 -31.61 -7.12 -19.33
N LYS A 272 -32.57 -7.02 -18.39
CA LYS A 272 -32.31 -7.20 -16.96
C LYS A 272 -31.85 -8.62 -16.61
N TYR A 273 -32.42 -9.64 -17.25
CA TYR A 273 -31.99 -11.03 -17.05
C TYR A 273 -30.56 -11.27 -17.56
N VAL A 274 -30.24 -10.79 -18.76
CA VAL A 274 -28.88 -10.89 -19.34
C VAL A 274 -27.87 -10.13 -18.48
N GLN A 275 -28.22 -8.94 -17.98
CA GLN A 275 -27.40 -8.17 -17.05
C GLN A 275 -27.12 -8.93 -15.76
N GLY A 276 -28.12 -9.56 -15.15
CA GLY A 276 -27.95 -10.34 -13.91
C GLY A 276 -26.99 -11.51 -14.09
N TYR A 277 -27.05 -12.20 -15.23
CA TYR A 277 -26.11 -13.27 -15.59
C TYR A 277 -24.67 -12.77 -15.75
N TYR A 278 -24.48 -11.67 -16.50
CA TYR A 278 -23.16 -11.06 -16.67
C TYR A 278 -22.56 -10.62 -15.33
N GLN A 279 -23.35 -9.94 -14.48
CA GLN A 279 -22.86 -9.38 -13.23
C GLN A 279 -22.32 -10.44 -12.27
N ALA A 280 -22.93 -11.64 -12.24
CA ALA A 280 -22.41 -12.74 -11.43
C ALA A 280 -20.99 -13.13 -11.85
N SER A 281 -20.74 -13.27 -13.15
CA SER A 281 -19.43 -13.60 -13.70
C SER A 281 -18.45 -12.42 -13.59
N SER A 282 -18.86 -11.21 -13.95
CA SER A 282 -17.99 -10.03 -13.99
C SER A 282 -17.43 -9.68 -12.61
N ARG A 283 -18.22 -9.86 -11.54
CA ARG A 283 -17.76 -9.65 -10.16
C ARG A 283 -16.59 -10.55 -9.80
N GLU A 284 -16.68 -11.84 -10.12
CA GLU A 284 -15.61 -12.80 -9.83
C GLU A 284 -14.38 -12.52 -10.69
N LEU A 285 -14.55 -12.23 -11.98
CA LEU A 285 -13.44 -11.84 -12.84
C LEU A 285 -12.71 -10.59 -12.33
N MET A 286 -13.45 -9.55 -11.91
CA MET A 286 -12.86 -8.31 -11.40
C MET A 286 -12.19 -8.48 -10.04
N ARG A 287 -12.72 -9.35 -9.17
CA ARG A 287 -12.04 -9.73 -7.92
C ARG A 287 -10.71 -10.41 -8.20
N ILE A 288 -10.68 -11.39 -9.11
CA ILE A 288 -9.42 -12.09 -9.47
C ILE A 288 -8.45 -11.10 -10.14
N ASN A 289 -8.92 -10.22 -11.03
CA ASN A 289 -8.11 -9.22 -11.74
C ASN A 289 -7.49 -8.19 -10.77
N GLY A 290 -8.12 -7.94 -9.62
CA GLY A 290 -7.51 -7.15 -8.55
C GLY A 290 -6.29 -7.81 -7.92
N THR A 291 -6.29 -9.14 -7.82
CA THR A 291 -5.23 -9.91 -7.14
C THR A 291 -4.03 -10.24 -8.03
N THR A 292 -4.22 -10.34 -9.36
CA THR A 292 -3.15 -10.75 -10.32
C THR A 292 -2.09 -9.67 -10.56
N LYS A 293 -2.44 -8.39 -10.34
CA LYS A 293 -1.51 -7.27 -10.54
C LYS A 293 -0.39 -7.21 -9.49
N ALA A 294 -0.67 -7.60 -8.24
CA ALA A 294 0.30 -7.50 -7.16
C ALA A 294 1.53 -8.42 -7.36
N PRO A 295 1.38 -9.71 -7.74
CA PRO A 295 2.51 -10.58 -8.09
C PRO A 295 3.40 -10.03 -9.20
N VAL A 296 2.83 -9.44 -10.26
CA VAL A 296 3.60 -8.84 -11.37
C VAL A 296 4.49 -7.71 -10.86
N MET A 297 3.94 -6.83 -10.02
CA MET A 297 4.68 -5.71 -9.43
C MET A 297 5.73 -6.18 -8.41
N ASN A 298 5.41 -7.17 -7.58
CA ASN A 298 6.35 -7.76 -6.62
C ASN A 298 7.55 -8.39 -7.33
N PHE A 299 7.29 -9.18 -8.37
CA PHE A 299 8.34 -9.83 -9.15
C PHE A 299 9.26 -8.80 -9.82
N ALA A 300 8.70 -7.72 -10.37
CA ALA A 300 9.48 -6.64 -10.96
C ALA A 300 10.35 -5.91 -9.91
N ALA A 301 9.81 -5.64 -8.71
CA ALA A 301 10.54 -5.00 -7.63
C ALA A 301 11.67 -5.88 -7.08
N GLU A 302 11.42 -7.17 -6.84
CA GLU A 302 12.42 -8.14 -6.39
C GLU A 302 13.54 -8.32 -7.42
N THR A 303 13.18 -8.42 -8.71
CA THR A 303 14.16 -8.52 -9.80
C THR A 303 15.00 -7.25 -9.93
N SER A 304 14.42 -6.07 -9.69
CA SER A 304 15.15 -4.80 -9.70
C SER A 304 16.17 -4.72 -8.56
N LEU A 305 15.79 -5.12 -7.36
CA LEU A 305 16.71 -5.19 -6.21
C LEU A 305 17.81 -6.23 -6.42
N GLY A 306 17.48 -7.37 -7.04
CA GLY A 306 18.39 -8.49 -7.31
C GLY A 306 19.09 -8.46 -8.67
N VAL A 307 19.07 -7.35 -9.42
CA VAL A 307 19.50 -7.31 -10.83
C VAL A 307 20.95 -7.75 -11.03
N VAL A 308 21.84 -7.39 -10.10
CA VAL A 308 23.26 -7.77 -10.15
C VAL A 308 23.40 -9.28 -10.00
N THR A 309 22.67 -9.89 -9.08
CA THR A 309 22.66 -11.33 -8.82
C THR A 309 22.10 -12.11 -10.02
N VAL A 310 20.99 -11.66 -10.60
CA VAL A 310 20.39 -12.30 -11.78
C VAL A 310 21.36 -12.29 -12.97
N ARG A 311 22.08 -11.18 -13.16
CA ARG A 311 23.12 -11.07 -14.20
C ARG A 311 24.35 -11.92 -13.89
N ALA A 312 24.81 -11.95 -12.65
CA ALA A 312 25.96 -12.73 -12.22
C ALA A 312 25.77 -14.24 -12.45
N PHE A 313 24.56 -14.76 -12.21
CA PHE A 313 24.22 -16.16 -12.47
C PHE A 313 23.77 -16.45 -13.91
N ASN A 314 23.74 -15.45 -14.80
CA ASN A 314 23.24 -15.57 -16.18
C ASN A 314 21.81 -16.17 -16.26
N MET A 315 20.93 -15.82 -15.32
CA MET A 315 19.57 -16.38 -15.22
C MET A 315 18.49 -15.46 -15.81
N ALA A 316 18.90 -14.42 -16.55
CA ALA A 316 18.00 -13.39 -17.07
C ALA A 316 16.85 -13.97 -17.91
N GLU A 317 17.13 -14.96 -18.78
CA GLU A 317 16.10 -15.59 -19.62
C GLU A 317 15.06 -16.35 -18.79
N ARG A 318 15.47 -17.03 -17.72
CA ARG A 318 14.54 -17.73 -16.82
C ARG A 318 13.63 -16.74 -16.09
N PHE A 319 14.20 -15.65 -15.57
CA PHE A 319 13.42 -14.59 -14.94
C PHE A 319 12.45 -13.93 -15.92
N PHE A 320 12.88 -13.72 -17.16
CA PHE A 320 12.04 -13.16 -18.21
C PHE A 320 10.87 -14.10 -18.57
N LYS A 321 11.09 -15.40 -18.73
CA LYS A 321 10.01 -16.38 -18.97
C LYS A 321 9.01 -16.43 -17.82
N ASN A 322 9.49 -16.38 -16.57
CA ASN A 322 8.61 -16.32 -15.40
C ASN A 322 7.80 -15.03 -15.35
N TYR A 323 8.41 -13.90 -15.68
CA TYR A 323 7.73 -12.62 -15.78
C TYR A 323 6.63 -12.66 -16.86
N LEU A 324 6.94 -13.19 -18.05
CA LEU A 324 5.94 -13.35 -19.12
C LEU A 324 4.77 -14.23 -18.68
N LYS A 325 5.01 -15.35 -17.99
CA LYS A 325 3.93 -16.20 -17.46
C LYS A 325 2.99 -15.44 -16.50
N LEU A 326 3.54 -14.57 -15.65
CA LEU A 326 2.75 -13.74 -14.73
C LEU A 326 1.94 -12.69 -15.51
N VAL A 327 2.56 -12.03 -16.49
CA VAL A 327 1.89 -11.06 -17.37
C VAL A 327 0.80 -11.72 -18.20
N ASP A 328 1.05 -12.90 -18.79
CA ASP A 328 0.07 -13.65 -19.59
C ASP A 328 -1.14 -14.07 -18.77
N THR A 329 -0.93 -14.41 -17.49
CA THR A 329 -2.02 -14.74 -16.56
C THR A 329 -2.90 -13.52 -16.30
N ASP A 330 -2.29 -12.36 -16.03
CA ASP A 330 -3.01 -11.08 -15.82
C ASP A 330 -3.73 -10.63 -17.11
N ALA A 331 -3.04 -10.70 -18.25
CA ALA A 331 -3.56 -10.30 -19.55
C ALA A 331 -4.71 -11.19 -20.03
N THR A 332 -4.62 -12.51 -19.81
CA THR A 332 -5.69 -13.47 -20.15
C THR A 332 -6.95 -13.18 -19.34
N LEU A 333 -6.81 -12.89 -18.05
CA LEU A 333 -7.94 -12.55 -17.20
C LEU A 333 -8.55 -11.20 -17.56
N PHE A 334 -7.71 -10.20 -17.86
CA PHE A 334 -8.16 -8.91 -18.38
C PHE A 334 -8.90 -9.07 -19.71
N PHE A 335 -8.39 -9.92 -20.61
CA PHE A 335 -9.04 -10.26 -21.87
C PHE A 335 -10.41 -10.90 -21.65
N HIS A 336 -10.51 -11.93 -20.79
CA HIS A 336 -11.80 -12.55 -20.45
C HIS A 336 -12.79 -11.55 -19.85
N SER A 337 -12.34 -10.60 -19.03
CA SER A 337 -13.19 -9.55 -18.46
C SER A 337 -13.75 -8.61 -19.53
N ASN A 338 -12.91 -8.20 -20.49
CA ASN A 338 -13.35 -7.37 -21.61
C ASN A 338 -14.28 -8.14 -22.56
N VAL A 339 -13.95 -9.39 -22.90
CA VAL A 339 -14.82 -10.25 -23.73
C VAL A 339 -16.18 -10.47 -23.07
N ALA A 340 -16.23 -10.67 -21.75
CA ALA A 340 -17.49 -10.78 -21.03
C ALA A 340 -18.33 -9.48 -21.14
N MET A 341 -17.68 -8.31 -21.07
CA MET A 341 -18.36 -7.02 -21.23
C MET A 341 -18.90 -6.85 -22.66
N GLU A 342 -18.09 -7.16 -23.67
CA GLU A 342 -18.52 -7.09 -25.08
C GLU A 342 -19.63 -8.11 -25.39
N TRP A 343 -19.61 -9.30 -24.79
CA TRP A 343 -20.71 -10.26 -24.87
C TRP A 343 -22.04 -9.67 -24.37
N LEU A 344 -22.01 -8.94 -23.25
CA LEU A 344 -23.19 -8.26 -22.71
C LEU A 344 -23.67 -7.16 -23.65
N VAL A 345 -22.75 -6.30 -24.13
CA VAL A 345 -23.06 -5.19 -25.05
C VAL A 345 -23.73 -5.73 -26.31
N LEU A 346 -23.14 -6.73 -26.96
CA LEU A 346 -23.68 -7.32 -28.20
C LEU A 346 -25.07 -7.92 -28.01
N ARG A 347 -25.34 -8.58 -26.88
CA ARG A 347 -26.68 -9.14 -26.59
C ARG A 347 -27.72 -8.05 -26.37
N ILE A 348 -27.36 -6.95 -25.72
CA ILE A 348 -28.26 -5.82 -25.48
C ILE A 348 -28.52 -5.04 -26.76
N GLU A 349 -27.50 -4.82 -27.58
CA GLU A 349 -27.64 -4.21 -28.90
C GLU A 349 -28.52 -5.06 -29.82
N ALA A 350 -28.37 -6.39 -29.81
CA ALA A 350 -29.24 -7.28 -30.57
C ALA A 350 -30.71 -7.19 -30.10
N LEU A 351 -30.95 -7.18 -28.78
CA LEU A 351 -32.30 -7.00 -28.21
C LEU A 351 -32.88 -5.63 -28.60
N GLN A 352 -32.08 -4.56 -28.55
CA GLN A 352 -32.52 -3.22 -28.93
C GLN A 352 -32.79 -3.10 -30.42
N ASN A 353 -31.92 -3.61 -31.29
CA ASN A 353 -32.17 -3.61 -32.72
C ASN A 353 -33.44 -4.40 -33.05
N LEU A 354 -33.70 -5.52 -32.36
CA LEU A 354 -34.97 -6.23 -32.49
C LEU A 354 -36.17 -5.36 -32.07
N THR A 355 -36.07 -4.62 -30.96
CA THR A 355 -37.13 -3.67 -30.55
C THR A 355 -37.34 -2.54 -31.55
N VAL A 356 -36.28 -2.04 -32.17
CA VAL A 356 -36.36 -0.98 -33.19
C VAL A 356 -37.02 -1.51 -34.45
N ILE A 357 -36.64 -2.70 -34.92
CA ILE A 357 -37.25 -3.32 -36.10
C ILE A 357 -38.74 -3.59 -35.88
N THR A 358 -39.08 -4.17 -34.72
CA THR A 358 -40.48 -4.49 -34.39
C THR A 358 -41.31 -3.23 -34.13
N SER A 359 -40.76 -2.21 -33.48
CA SER A 359 -41.43 -0.91 -33.31
C SER A 359 -41.60 -0.14 -34.62
N ALA A 360 -40.61 -0.15 -35.51
CA ALA A 360 -40.73 0.42 -36.85
C ALA A 360 -41.81 -0.30 -37.66
N LEU A 361 -41.89 -1.63 -37.57
CA LEU A 361 -42.94 -2.41 -38.22
C LEU A 361 -44.33 -2.06 -37.66
N LEU A 362 -44.47 -1.91 -36.34
CA LEU A 362 -45.73 -1.47 -35.71
C LEU A 362 -46.11 -0.03 -36.08
N LEU A 363 -45.13 0.87 -36.21
CA LEU A 363 -45.32 2.26 -36.65
C LEU A 363 -45.72 2.38 -38.13
N ILE A 364 -45.33 1.43 -38.99
CA ILE A 364 -45.85 1.39 -40.37
C ILE A 364 -47.35 1.08 -40.37
N LEU A 365 -47.86 0.32 -39.39
CA LEU A 365 -49.28 0.03 -39.25
C LEU A 365 -50.09 1.15 -38.56
N VAL A 366 -49.45 2.08 -37.84
CA VAL A 366 -50.10 3.18 -37.09
C VAL A 366 -49.27 4.47 -37.18
N PRO A 367 -49.79 5.58 -37.71
CA PRO A 367 -48.97 6.72 -38.10
C PRO A 367 -48.32 7.47 -36.91
N GLN A 368 -47.06 7.84 -37.18
CA GLN A 368 -46.18 8.88 -36.59
C GLN A 368 -45.71 8.73 -35.12
N GLY A 369 -44.47 8.23 -34.97
CA GLY A 369 -43.67 8.31 -33.75
C GLY A 369 -42.17 8.06 -34.02
N TYR A 370 -41.29 8.75 -33.30
CA TYR A 370 -39.83 8.61 -33.39
C TYR A 370 -39.33 7.65 -32.31
N VAL A 371 -38.54 6.63 -32.67
CA VAL A 371 -37.95 5.69 -31.70
C VAL A 371 -36.45 5.95 -31.59
N THR A 372 -35.98 6.38 -30.42
CA THR A 372 -34.55 6.55 -30.14
C THR A 372 -33.98 5.29 -29.50
N SER A 373 -32.94 4.70 -30.10
CA SER A 373 -32.47 3.34 -29.77
C SER A 373 -31.20 3.25 -28.90
N GLY A 374 -30.54 4.35 -28.56
CA GLY A 374 -29.19 4.31 -27.99
C GLY A 374 -29.05 4.34 -26.46
N SER A 375 -30.03 4.88 -25.72
CA SER A 375 -29.84 5.23 -24.30
C SER A 375 -29.62 4.02 -23.39
N GLN A 376 -30.26 2.88 -23.66
CA GLN A 376 -30.16 1.70 -22.79
C GLN A 376 -28.79 0.97 -22.86
N ILE A 377 -28.02 1.09 -23.96
CA ILE A 377 -26.63 0.56 -24.03
C ILE A 377 -25.76 1.28 -23.01
N PHE A 378 -25.82 2.62 -23.03
CA PHE A 378 -25.05 3.46 -22.12
C PHE A 378 -25.39 3.15 -20.66
N TRP A 379 -26.68 2.99 -20.34
CA TRP A 379 -27.10 2.62 -18.98
C TRP A 379 -26.44 1.32 -18.54
N THR A 380 -26.55 0.29 -19.37
CA THR A 380 -26.05 -1.04 -19.00
C THR A 380 -24.53 -1.03 -18.80
N ARG A 381 -23.79 -0.42 -19.72
CA ARG A 381 -22.33 -0.33 -19.66
C ARG A 381 -21.87 0.45 -18.42
N TRP A 382 -22.43 1.63 -18.20
CA TRP A 382 -22.06 2.47 -17.05
C TRP A 382 -22.50 1.89 -15.71
N TYR A 383 -23.65 1.21 -15.67
CA TYR A 383 -24.11 0.51 -14.47
C TYR A 383 -23.18 -0.66 -14.11
N CYS A 384 -22.80 -1.47 -15.11
CA CYS A 384 -21.85 -2.57 -14.90
C CYS A 384 -20.46 -2.07 -14.49
N ASN A 385 -19.97 -1.00 -15.12
CA ASN A 385 -18.71 -0.36 -14.73
C ASN A 385 -18.75 0.16 -13.30
N LEU A 386 -19.85 0.81 -12.90
CA LEU A 386 -20.04 1.27 -11.52
C LEU A 386 -19.96 0.11 -10.53
N LEU A 387 -20.66 -1.01 -10.79
CA LEU A 387 -20.59 -2.21 -9.95
C LEU A 387 -19.17 -2.77 -9.86
N ASN A 388 -18.43 -2.78 -10.96
CA ASN A 388 -17.04 -3.23 -11.00
C ASN A 388 -16.11 -2.30 -10.19
N TYR A 389 -16.30 -0.98 -10.26
CA TYR A 389 -15.50 -0.01 -9.51
C TYR A 389 -15.80 -0.01 -8.01
N ILE A 390 -17.02 -0.36 -7.58
CA ILE A 390 -17.40 -0.48 -6.16
C ILE A 390 -16.56 -1.57 -5.45
N ILE A 391 -16.07 -2.59 -6.17
CA ILE A 391 -15.18 -3.62 -5.60
C ILE A 391 -13.87 -2.99 -5.08
N SER A 392 -13.37 -1.90 -5.68
CA SER A 392 -12.22 -1.18 -5.13
C SER A 392 -12.52 -0.52 -3.78
N VAL A 393 -13.76 -0.07 -3.55
CA VAL A 393 -14.21 0.47 -2.25
C VAL A 393 -14.27 -0.64 -1.20
N GLU A 394 -14.75 -1.83 -1.58
CA GLU A 394 -14.75 -3.02 -0.72
C GLU A 394 -13.32 -3.33 -0.22
N ARG A 395 -12.33 -3.35 -1.12
CA ARG A 395 -10.91 -3.55 -0.76
C ARG A 395 -10.33 -2.48 0.15
N ILE A 396 -10.66 -1.21 -0.07
CA ILE A 396 -10.22 -0.11 0.83
C ILE A 396 -10.85 -0.29 2.21
N LYS A 397 -12.14 -0.66 2.27
CA LYS A 397 -12.87 -0.86 3.52
C LYS A 397 -12.29 -1.97 4.39
N GLN A 398 -11.74 -3.04 3.79
CA GLN A 398 -11.04 -4.10 4.53
C GLN A 398 -9.89 -3.54 5.39
N PHE A 399 -9.15 -2.53 4.90
CA PHE A 399 -8.09 -1.89 5.71
C PHE A 399 -8.62 -1.02 6.83
N ILE A 400 -9.78 -0.39 6.64
CA ILE A 400 -10.39 0.47 7.67
C ILE A 400 -10.80 -0.36 8.89
N HIS A 401 -11.12 -1.64 8.69
CA HIS A 401 -11.53 -2.57 9.74
C HIS A 401 -10.38 -3.36 10.38
N LEU A 402 -9.14 -3.18 9.92
CA LEU A 402 -7.99 -3.82 10.57
C LEU A 402 -7.84 -3.35 12.01
N PRO A 403 -7.35 -4.21 12.91
CA PRO A 403 -7.07 -3.83 14.29
C PRO A 403 -6.08 -2.68 14.30
N ALA A 404 -6.53 -1.53 14.81
CA ALA A 404 -5.69 -0.37 14.99
C ALA A 404 -4.70 -0.62 16.13
N GLU A 405 -3.51 -0.03 16.00
CA GLU A 405 -2.57 0.09 17.10
C GLU A 405 -3.22 0.82 18.30
N PRO A 406 -2.81 0.52 19.56
CA PRO A 406 -3.30 1.25 20.74
C PRO A 406 -3.24 2.78 20.58
N PRO A 407 -4.12 3.52 21.27
CA PRO A 407 -4.22 4.96 21.10
C PRO A 407 -2.90 5.68 21.36
N ALA A 408 -2.60 6.66 20.51
CA ALA A 408 -1.39 7.47 20.63
C ALA A 408 -1.30 8.23 21.96
N ILE A 409 -2.44 8.68 22.50
CA ILE A 409 -2.55 9.42 23.76
C ILE A 409 -3.66 8.80 24.59
N VAL A 410 -3.35 8.38 25.80
CA VAL A 410 -4.34 7.91 26.80
C VAL A 410 -4.44 8.99 27.86
N GLN A 411 -5.59 9.68 27.92
CA GLN A 411 -5.77 10.86 28.76
C GLN A 411 -5.55 10.57 30.25
N ASP A 412 -6.05 9.42 30.71
CA ASP A 412 -6.04 9.05 32.14
C ASP A 412 -4.68 8.58 32.66
N HIS A 413 -3.74 8.24 31.77
CA HIS A 413 -2.46 7.60 32.11
C HIS A 413 -1.26 8.37 31.52
N ARG A 414 -1.35 9.70 31.46
CA ARG A 414 -0.22 10.51 30.99
C ARG A 414 0.87 10.58 32.06
N PRO A 415 2.13 10.30 31.70
CA PRO A 415 3.22 10.40 32.66
C PRO A 415 3.49 11.88 32.98
N PRO A 416 4.14 12.17 34.13
CA PRO A 416 4.61 13.52 34.41
C PRO A 416 5.60 13.98 33.33
N SER A 417 5.66 15.29 33.06
CA SER A 417 6.49 15.85 31.98
C SER A 417 7.98 15.52 32.10
N SER A 418 8.45 15.32 33.33
CA SER A 418 9.82 14.93 33.70
C SER A 418 10.11 13.44 33.50
N TRP A 419 9.13 12.62 33.15
CA TRP A 419 9.33 11.20 32.91
C TRP A 419 9.98 10.97 31.53
N PRO A 420 10.89 9.99 31.39
CA PRO A 420 11.55 9.24 32.47
C PRO A 420 12.62 10.10 33.14
N SER A 421 12.72 10.00 34.47
CA SER A 421 13.61 10.82 35.31
C SER A 421 14.89 10.09 35.72
N LYS A 422 14.78 8.79 36.01
CA LYS A 422 15.89 7.96 36.51
C LYS A 422 16.36 6.95 35.47
N GLY A 423 15.44 6.51 34.61
CA GLY A 423 15.72 5.52 33.56
C GLY A 423 15.84 4.09 34.08
N ARG A 424 15.14 3.75 35.18
CA ARG A 424 15.04 2.37 35.65
C ARG A 424 14.08 1.59 34.76
N ILE A 425 14.45 0.39 34.33
CA ILE A 425 13.57 -0.47 33.53
C ILE A 425 13.45 -1.83 34.22
N ASP A 426 12.25 -2.22 34.62
CA ASP A 426 11.98 -3.54 35.23
C ASP A 426 11.09 -4.37 34.28
N LEU A 427 11.59 -5.53 33.86
CA LEU A 427 10.84 -6.54 33.12
C LEU A 427 10.38 -7.62 34.10
N HIS A 428 9.08 -7.93 34.11
CA HIS A 428 8.51 -8.95 34.97
C HIS A 428 7.81 -10.03 34.15
N ALA A 429 8.37 -11.25 34.16
CA ALA A 429 7.84 -12.43 33.49
C ALA A 429 7.38 -12.18 32.04
N LEU A 430 8.18 -11.42 31.29
CA LEU A 430 7.84 -10.93 29.96
C LEU A 430 7.81 -12.08 28.94
N GLU A 431 6.64 -12.30 28.35
CA GLU A 431 6.41 -13.27 27.28
C GLU A 431 5.93 -12.56 26.01
N ILE A 432 6.59 -12.81 24.88
CA ILE A 432 6.26 -12.14 23.61
C ILE A 432 6.12 -13.15 22.48
N ARG A 433 5.07 -12.98 21.69
CA ARG A 433 4.83 -13.66 20.41
C ARG A 433 4.46 -12.62 19.35
N TYR A 434 4.86 -12.87 18.10
CA TYR A 434 4.51 -11.99 16.99
C TYR A 434 3.08 -12.21 16.46
N ARG A 435 2.54 -13.43 16.61
CA ARG A 435 1.16 -13.79 16.21
C ARG A 435 0.51 -14.60 17.32
N PRO A 436 -0.82 -14.54 17.49
CA PRO A 436 -1.53 -15.34 18.50
C PRO A 436 -1.21 -16.84 18.41
N ASN A 437 -1.13 -17.36 17.18
CA ASN A 437 -0.86 -18.78 16.89
C ASN A 437 0.63 -19.11 16.69
N ALA A 438 1.54 -18.14 16.88
CA ALA A 438 2.98 -18.37 16.75
C ALA A 438 3.60 -18.77 18.10
N PRO A 439 4.74 -19.50 18.07
CA PRO A 439 5.48 -19.81 19.30
C PRO A 439 5.94 -18.53 20.01
N LEU A 440 6.08 -18.62 21.33
CA LEU A 440 6.68 -17.57 22.15
C LEU A 440 8.16 -17.42 21.80
N VAL A 441 8.56 -16.20 21.44
CA VAL A 441 9.95 -15.83 21.12
C VAL A 441 10.71 -15.47 22.40
N LEU A 442 10.08 -14.66 23.26
CA LEU A 442 10.59 -14.40 24.62
C LEU A 442 9.71 -15.16 25.61
N LYS A 443 10.32 -15.90 26.52
CA LYS A 443 9.66 -16.85 27.43
C LYS A 443 9.95 -16.46 28.89
N GLY A 444 9.12 -15.60 29.48
CA GLY A 444 9.15 -15.30 30.92
C GLY A 444 10.36 -14.50 31.39
N ILE A 445 10.87 -13.55 30.59
CA ILE A 445 12.07 -12.78 30.94
C ILE A 445 11.78 -11.87 32.13
N THR A 446 12.55 -12.05 33.21
CA THR A 446 12.53 -11.18 34.39
C THR A 446 13.92 -10.59 34.58
N CYS A 447 14.05 -9.28 34.44
CA CYS A 447 15.31 -8.59 34.68
C CYS A 447 15.09 -7.11 35.02
N THR A 448 16.03 -6.54 35.76
CA THR A 448 16.01 -5.13 36.16
C THR A 448 17.26 -4.43 35.62
N PHE A 449 17.06 -3.39 34.82
CA PHE A 449 18.09 -2.47 34.39
C PHE A 449 18.14 -1.28 35.36
N LYS A 450 19.28 -1.12 36.03
CA LYS A 450 19.49 -0.07 37.04
C LYS A 450 19.57 1.32 36.39
N GLU A 451 19.17 2.31 37.16
CA GLU A 451 19.23 3.73 36.81
C GLU A 451 20.66 4.14 36.43
N GLY A 452 20.82 4.89 35.33
CA GLY A 452 22.13 5.35 34.84
C GLY A 452 23.10 4.27 34.33
N SER A 453 22.67 3.00 34.27
CA SER A 453 23.53 1.90 33.81
C SER A 453 23.59 1.79 32.28
N ARG A 454 24.79 1.50 31.75
CA ARG A 454 24.98 1.12 30.34
C ARG A 454 25.00 -0.40 30.26
N VAL A 455 24.02 -0.99 29.59
CA VAL A 455 23.86 -2.45 29.52
C VAL A 455 23.92 -2.91 28.07
N GLY A 456 24.78 -3.90 27.81
CA GLY A 456 24.87 -4.58 26.52
C GLY A 456 24.07 -5.87 26.54
N VAL A 457 23.28 -6.13 25.50
CA VAL A 457 22.54 -7.38 25.33
C VAL A 457 23.20 -8.21 24.24
N VAL A 458 23.88 -9.29 24.63
CA VAL A 458 24.58 -10.20 23.73
C VAL A 458 23.83 -11.54 23.57
N GLY A 459 24.14 -12.26 22.50
CA GLY A 459 23.54 -13.57 22.22
C GLY A 459 23.68 -13.94 20.75
N ARG A 460 23.31 -15.17 20.38
CA ARG A 460 23.32 -15.60 18.97
C ARG A 460 22.23 -14.87 18.15
N THR A 461 22.41 -14.81 16.84
CA THR A 461 21.38 -14.33 15.91
C THR A 461 20.13 -15.20 16.06
N GLY A 462 18.95 -14.58 16.16
CA GLY A 462 17.68 -15.30 16.37
C GLY A 462 17.24 -15.48 17.83
N ASN A 463 18.07 -15.17 18.83
CA ASN A 463 17.71 -15.32 20.25
C ASN A 463 16.70 -14.27 20.79
N GLY A 464 16.07 -13.47 19.92
CA GLY A 464 15.06 -12.48 20.33
C GLY A 464 15.59 -11.13 20.83
N LYS A 465 16.87 -10.80 20.62
CA LYS A 465 17.45 -9.49 21.01
C LYS A 465 16.69 -8.30 20.41
N SER A 466 16.40 -8.35 19.10
CA SER A 466 15.59 -7.31 18.42
C SER A 466 14.13 -7.33 18.87
N THR A 467 13.60 -8.50 19.25
CA THR A 467 12.25 -8.64 19.81
C THR A 467 12.15 -7.94 21.16
N LEU A 468 13.18 -8.05 22.02
CA LEU A 468 13.24 -7.35 23.30
C LEU A 468 13.16 -5.82 23.11
N ILE A 469 13.94 -5.30 22.17
CA ILE A 469 13.92 -3.87 21.82
C ILE A 469 12.53 -3.47 21.29
N SER A 470 11.94 -4.29 20.41
CA SER A 470 10.61 -4.03 19.84
C SER A 470 9.53 -3.98 20.92
N ALA A 471 9.65 -4.77 21.98
CA ALA A 471 8.74 -4.75 23.12
C ALA A 471 8.89 -3.50 24.00
N LEU A 472 10.11 -2.99 24.19
CA LEU A 472 10.35 -1.74 24.92
C LEU A 472 9.67 -0.54 24.23
N PHE A 473 9.67 -0.52 22.90
CA PHE A 473 8.95 0.50 22.09
C PHE A 473 7.47 0.18 21.89
N ARG A 474 7.00 -0.93 22.47
CA ARG A 474 5.64 -1.44 22.36
C ARG A 474 5.18 -1.54 20.89
N LEU A 475 6.10 -2.01 20.03
CA LEU A 475 5.81 -2.36 18.63
C LEU A 475 5.16 -3.75 18.55
N VAL A 476 5.46 -4.60 19.53
CA VAL A 476 4.79 -5.87 19.77
C VAL A 476 4.32 -5.88 21.21
N GLU A 477 3.03 -6.11 21.42
CA GLU A 477 2.46 -6.18 22.76
C GLU A 477 2.89 -7.49 23.46
N PRO A 478 3.19 -7.44 24.77
CA PRO A 478 3.50 -8.65 25.53
C PRO A 478 2.25 -9.54 25.63
N ALA A 479 2.43 -10.85 25.44
CA ALA A 479 1.39 -11.84 25.65
C ALA A 479 1.12 -12.07 27.14
N LYS A 480 2.17 -11.96 27.96
CA LYS A 480 2.13 -12.05 29.42
C LYS A 480 3.29 -11.24 30.01
N GLY A 481 3.13 -10.84 31.27
CA GLY A 481 4.09 -9.99 31.95
C GLY A 481 3.88 -8.52 31.63
N TYR A 482 4.72 -7.67 32.23
CA TYR A 482 4.65 -6.22 32.05
C TYR A 482 6.05 -5.61 32.13
N ILE A 483 6.17 -4.42 31.56
CA ILE A 483 7.40 -3.63 31.51
C ILE A 483 7.15 -2.34 32.28
N LEU A 484 7.93 -2.10 33.33
CA LEU A 484 7.89 -0.87 34.11
C LEU A 484 9.08 0.00 33.73
N ILE A 485 8.84 1.30 33.49
CA ILE A 485 9.91 2.31 33.36
C ILE A 485 9.68 3.38 34.44
N ASP A 486 10.67 3.56 35.31
CA ASP A 486 10.56 4.38 36.55
C ASP A 486 9.33 4.02 37.41
N GLY A 487 8.99 2.73 37.46
CA GLY A 487 7.83 2.20 38.21
C GLY A 487 6.47 2.37 37.51
N ILE A 488 6.40 3.00 36.35
CA ILE A 488 5.16 3.17 35.57
C ILE A 488 5.07 2.09 34.50
N ASN A 489 3.92 1.41 34.41
CA ASN A 489 3.68 0.40 33.38
C ASN A 489 3.50 1.05 31.99
N ILE A 490 4.32 0.64 31.02
CA ILE A 490 4.26 1.17 29.65
C ILE A 490 3.01 0.71 28.89
N CYS A 491 2.40 -0.42 29.30
CA CYS A 491 1.19 -0.95 28.66
C CYS A 491 -0.05 -0.07 28.92
N SER A 492 -0.07 0.69 30.02
CA SER A 492 -1.16 1.66 30.31
C SER A 492 -0.98 3.02 29.65
N MET A 493 0.24 3.35 29.21
CA MET A 493 0.57 4.68 28.68
C MET A 493 0.24 4.79 27.18
N GLY A 494 0.00 6.02 26.69
CA GLY A 494 -0.15 6.30 25.26
C GLY A 494 1.17 6.10 24.48
N LEU A 495 1.08 5.56 23.27
CA LEU A 495 2.28 5.23 22.47
C LEU A 495 3.11 6.45 22.06
N LYS A 496 2.48 7.60 21.84
CA LYS A 496 3.20 8.84 21.50
C LYS A 496 4.02 9.34 22.69
N ASP A 497 3.44 9.30 23.88
CA ASP A 497 4.11 9.73 25.11
C ASP A 497 5.30 8.83 25.44
N LEU A 498 5.16 7.51 25.18
CA LEU A 498 6.26 6.54 25.28
C LEU A 498 7.37 6.80 24.25
N ARG A 499 7.01 6.78 22.96
CA ARG A 499 7.98 6.79 21.85
C ARG A 499 8.69 8.12 21.66
N MET A 500 8.09 9.23 22.10
CA MET A 500 8.75 10.55 22.10
C MET A 500 9.86 10.67 23.16
N LYS A 501 9.83 9.84 24.19
CA LYS A 501 10.77 9.87 25.32
C LYS A 501 11.90 8.84 25.20
N LEU A 502 11.75 7.87 24.30
CA LEU A 502 12.74 6.83 24.02
C LEU A 502 13.38 7.06 22.65
N SER A 503 14.68 6.85 22.54
CA SER A 503 15.43 6.96 21.28
C SER A 503 16.00 5.60 20.87
N ILE A 504 15.91 5.26 19.59
CA ILE A 504 16.49 4.04 19.00
C ILE A 504 17.28 4.39 17.74
N ILE A 505 18.38 3.69 17.53
CA ILE A 505 19.10 3.67 16.25
C ILE A 505 18.67 2.39 15.51
N PRO A 506 17.98 2.48 14.37
CA PRO A 506 17.56 1.30 13.63
C PRO A 506 18.77 0.57 13.03
N GLN A 507 18.66 -0.75 12.86
CA GLN A 507 19.70 -1.57 12.22
C GLN A 507 19.96 -1.13 10.77
N GLU A 508 18.89 -0.82 10.04
CA GLU A 508 18.94 -0.23 8.70
C GLU A 508 18.52 1.25 8.77
N PRO A 509 19.47 2.19 8.61
CA PRO A 509 19.14 3.62 8.62
C PRO A 509 18.35 3.96 7.35
N THR A 510 17.06 4.22 7.51
CA THR A 510 16.20 4.73 6.44
C THR A 510 16.06 6.24 6.58
N LEU A 511 16.38 6.97 5.52
CA LEU A 511 16.18 8.42 5.44
C LEU A 511 14.96 8.71 4.60
N PHE A 512 14.01 9.44 5.17
CA PHE A 512 12.87 9.96 4.43
C PHE A 512 13.32 11.11 3.53
N ARG A 513 12.69 11.24 2.36
CA ARG A 513 12.89 12.42 1.50
C ARG A 513 12.41 13.66 2.24
N GLY A 514 13.30 14.62 2.39
CA GLY A 514 13.05 15.88 3.10
C GLY A 514 14.33 16.69 3.26
N SER A 515 14.19 17.89 3.84
CA SER A 515 15.33 18.68 4.31
C SER A 515 15.94 18.02 5.56
N ILE A 516 17.25 18.17 5.74
CA ILE A 516 17.91 17.81 7.00
C ILE A 516 17.34 18.67 8.14
N ARG A 517 16.95 19.91 7.81
CA ARG A 517 16.30 20.86 8.71
C ARG A 517 14.91 20.39 9.12
N THR A 518 14.75 20.08 10.40
CA THR A 518 13.45 19.88 11.09
C THR A 518 13.34 20.64 12.42
N ASN A 519 14.46 21.08 12.98
CA ASN A 519 14.57 21.83 14.26
C ASN A 519 15.39 23.13 14.07
N SER A 520 15.62 23.86 15.15
CA SER A 520 16.47 25.07 15.19
C SER A 520 17.91 24.79 14.73
N ASP A 521 18.46 25.70 13.91
CA ASP A 521 19.75 25.48 13.24
C ASP A 521 20.92 25.27 14.21
N ASP A 522 20.95 26.01 15.32
CA ASP A 522 22.06 25.94 16.29
C ASP A 522 22.17 24.57 16.96
N ASP A 523 21.02 23.98 17.33
CA ASP A 523 20.98 22.66 17.96
C ASP A 523 21.33 21.57 16.95
N ILE A 524 20.91 21.74 15.69
CA ILE A 524 21.29 20.84 14.60
C ILE A 524 22.81 20.90 14.39
N TRP A 525 23.41 22.08 14.28
CA TRP A 525 24.86 22.19 14.08
C TRP A 525 25.66 21.59 15.23
N LYS A 526 25.23 21.78 16.48
CA LYS A 526 25.84 21.13 17.65
C LYS A 526 25.69 19.60 17.60
N ALA A 527 24.54 19.10 17.19
CA ALA A 527 24.31 17.66 17.02
C ALA A 527 25.19 17.10 15.88
N LEU A 528 25.28 17.80 14.75
CA LEU A 528 26.12 17.43 13.62
C LEU A 528 27.62 17.45 13.97
N GLU A 529 28.04 18.38 14.82
CA GLU A 529 29.40 18.43 15.36
C GLU A 529 29.70 17.21 16.25
N LYS A 530 28.79 16.86 17.17
CA LYS A 530 28.92 15.65 17.99
C LYS A 530 28.90 14.36 17.17
N CYS A 531 28.17 14.34 16.06
CA CYS A 531 28.13 13.21 15.13
C CYS A 531 29.26 13.22 14.09
N GLN A 532 30.21 14.16 14.17
CA GLN A 532 31.32 14.31 13.20
C GLN A 532 30.86 14.50 11.74
N LEU A 533 29.65 15.04 11.53
CA LEU A 533 29.06 15.28 10.22
C LEU A 533 29.12 16.75 9.77
N LYS A 534 29.58 17.65 10.64
CA LYS A 534 29.67 19.10 10.39
C LYS A 534 30.43 19.43 9.10
N ASP A 535 31.62 18.88 8.92
CA ASP A 535 32.46 19.14 7.74
C ASP A 535 31.91 18.52 6.45
N THR A 536 31.14 17.43 6.57
CA THR A 536 30.53 16.79 5.42
C THR A 536 29.34 17.61 4.93
N ILE A 537 28.53 18.12 5.85
CA ILE A 537 27.34 18.91 5.52
C ILE A 537 27.71 20.33 5.09
N SER A 538 28.79 20.90 5.64
CA SER A 538 29.30 22.21 5.20
C SER A 538 29.78 22.23 3.75
N ARG A 539 30.19 21.07 3.21
CA ARG A 539 30.55 20.90 1.78
C ARG A 539 29.34 20.74 0.85
N LEU A 540 28.14 20.53 1.38
CA LEU A 540 26.93 20.39 0.56
C LEU A 540 26.47 21.76 0.06
N PRO A 541 26.00 21.87 -1.20
CA PRO A 541 25.69 23.16 -1.84
C PRO A 541 24.56 23.95 -1.15
N LYS A 542 23.71 23.27 -0.39
CA LYS A 542 22.56 23.87 0.32
C LYS A 542 22.62 23.70 1.84
N LEU A 543 23.77 23.28 2.40
CA LEU A 543 23.93 23.06 3.85
C LEU A 543 22.79 22.18 4.41
N LEU A 544 22.02 22.69 5.37
CA LEU A 544 20.90 22.01 6.03
C LEU A 544 19.65 21.83 5.16
N ASP A 545 19.52 22.62 4.09
CA ASP A 545 18.39 22.54 3.14
C ASP A 545 18.68 21.56 1.99
N SER A 546 19.82 20.87 2.05
CA SER A 546 20.10 19.77 1.13
C SER A 546 19.15 18.61 1.36
N SER A 547 18.75 17.94 0.27
CA SER A 547 17.92 16.74 0.35
C SER A 547 18.72 15.61 1.00
N ALA A 548 18.11 14.93 1.97
CA ALA A 548 18.71 13.78 2.65
C ALA A 548 19.13 12.64 1.67
N GLU A 549 18.48 12.54 0.51
CA GLU A 549 18.82 11.55 -0.52
C GLU A 549 20.20 11.82 -1.13
N TYR A 550 20.54 13.10 -1.33
CA TYR A 550 21.85 13.52 -1.81
C TYR A 550 22.94 13.12 -0.80
N TRP A 551 22.67 13.27 0.49
CA TRP A 551 23.56 12.80 1.54
C TRP A 551 23.78 11.28 1.50
N SER A 552 22.73 10.48 1.28
CA SER A 552 22.86 9.02 1.19
C SER A 552 23.74 8.57 0.01
N SER A 553 23.64 9.27 -1.13
CA SER A 553 24.47 9.03 -2.30
C SER A 553 25.91 9.43 -2.03
N CYS A 554 26.13 10.60 -1.40
CA CYS A 554 27.46 11.03 -0.97
C CYS A 554 28.07 10.07 0.05
N ARG A 555 27.31 9.54 1.01
CA ARG A 555 27.80 8.56 1.98
C ARG A 555 28.13 7.23 1.31
N LYS A 556 27.32 6.74 0.37
CA LYS A 556 27.68 5.53 -0.40
C LYS A 556 28.97 5.73 -1.20
N ASN A 557 29.18 6.92 -1.75
CA ASN A 557 30.42 7.27 -2.43
C ASN A 557 31.59 7.51 -1.46
N SER A 558 31.34 8.04 -0.26
CA SER A 558 32.37 8.37 0.74
C SER A 558 32.64 7.28 1.76
N SER A 559 31.84 6.22 1.83
CA SER A 559 32.13 5.03 2.64
C SER A 559 33.34 4.26 2.09
N SER A 560 33.77 4.58 0.86
CA SER A 560 35.09 4.24 0.34
C SER A 560 36.25 5.03 0.98
N ASN A 561 35.94 6.12 1.70
CA ASN A 561 36.90 7.04 2.32
C ASN A 561 36.75 7.20 3.85
N ILE A 562 35.59 6.89 4.47
CA ILE A 562 35.33 7.10 5.91
C ILE A 562 35.81 5.92 6.78
N SER A 563 36.05 4.73 6.21
CA SER A 563 36.77 3.66 6.89
C SER A 563 38.23 4.03 7.26
N ARG A 564 38.71 5.22 6.89
CA ARG A 564 40.05 5.75 7.20
C ARG A 564 40.16 6.61 8.48
N GLN A 565 39.08 6.79 9.27
CA GLN A 565 39.13 7.63 10.48
C GLN A 565 38.48 7.00 11.74
N GLN A 566 38.15 5.70 11.70
CA GLN A 566 37.72 4.95 12.90
C GLN A 566 38.63 3.74 13.23
N TYR A 567 39.88 3.82 12.76
CA TYR A 567 41.01 3.06 13.31
C TYR A 567 42.09 4.06 13.70
#